data_AF-A0A4R6C4F2-F1
#
_entry.id   AF-A0A4R6C4F2-F1
#
_cell.length_a   1.000
_cell.length_b   1.000
_cell.length_c   1.000
_cell.angle_alpha   90.00
_cell.angle_beta   90.00
_cell.angle_gamma   90.00
#
_symmetry.space_group_name_H-M   'P 1'
#
loop_
_entity.id
_entity.type
_entity.pdbx_description
1 polymer ?
#
loop_
_entity_poly.entity_id
_entity_poly.type
_entity_poly.pdbx_seq_one_letter_code
_entity_poly.pdbx_strand_id
1 'polypeptide(L)'
;MKKILIGWFIAGTIFPYITTIPAMAQASRRLHDLNMSGKIAIVITVLSAILDFITKRMTGTFPVNLDTTSLPIILITIFTGIGGLFLFIINFINGNEGDNKYGKDPKRV
;
A
#
# COMPACT_ATOMS: atom_id res chain seq x y z
N MET A 1 -20.26 25.23 3.38
CA MET A 1 -18.95 25.17 2.67
C MET A 1 -17.80 24.61 3.53
N LYS A 2 -17.50 25.14 4.73
CA LYS A 2 -16.35 24.69 5.56
C LYS A 2 -16.36 23.19 5.95
N LYS A 3 -17.52 22.59 6.23
CA LYS A 3 -17.62 21.15 6.58
C LYS A 3 -17.22 20.21 5.44
N ILE A 4 -17.55 20.57 4.19
CA ILE A 4 -17.17 19.78 2.99
C ILE A 4 -15.66 19.84 2.79
N LEU A 5 -15.05 21.01 3.01
CA LEU A 5 -13.60 21.20 2.92
C LEU A 5 -12.83 20.38 3.98
N ILE A 6 -13.35 20.32 5.20
CA ILE A 6 -12.78 19.50 6.29
C ILE A 6 -12.89 18.01 5.98
N GLY A 7 -14.04 17.55 5.45
CA GLY A 7 -14.22 16.16 5.05
C GLY A 7 -13.22 15.73 3.97
N TRP A 8 -13.01 16.58 2.97
CA TRP A 8 -12.05 16.33 1.89
C TRP A 8 -10.60 16.29 2.39
N PHE A 9 -10.26 17.17 3.32
CA PHE A 9 -8.95 17.15 3.98
C PHE A 9 -8.73 15.83 4.72
N ILE A 10 -9.64 15.44 5.62
CA ILE A 10 -9.48 14.20 6.40
C ILE A 10 -9.38 12.97 5.48
N ALA A 11 -10.26 12.85 4.48
CA ALA A 11 -10.27 11.72 3.56
C ALA A 11 -9.03 11.66 2.65
N GLY A 12 -8.53 12.81 2.19
CA GLY A 12 -7.41 12.87 1.23
C GLY A 12 -6.02 12.85 1.87
N THR A 13 -5.88 13.35 3.10
CA THR A 13 -4.57 13.49 3.75
C THR A 13 -4.41 12.60 4.97
N ILE A 14 -5.40 12.46 5.85
CA ILE A 14 -5.19 11.73 7.12
C ILE A 14 -5.55 10.25 6.99
N PHE A 15 -6.69 9.97 6.37
CA PHE A 15 -7.22 8.61 6.24
C PHE A 15 -6.24 7.62 5.60
N PRO A 16 -5.54 7.95 4.48
CA PRO A 16 -4.61 7.00 3.85
C PRO A 16 -3.48 6.54 4.80
N TYR A 17 -2.95 7.45 5.61
CA TYR A 17 -1.89 7.12 6.56
C TYR A 17 -2.39 6.25 7.72
N ILE A 18 -3.61 6.51 8.22
CA ILE A 18 -4.24 5.64 9.23
C ILE A 18 -4.43 4.23 8.66
N THR A 19 -4.89 4.11 7.42
CA THR A 19 -5.14 2.80 6.79
C THR A 19 -3.88 2.04 6.40
N THR A 20 -2.71 2.68 6.39
CA THR A 20 -1.45 2.05 6.00
C THR A 20 -1.08 0.91 6.96
N ILE A 21 -1.26 1.10 8.27
CA ILE A 21 -0.94 0.09 9.29
C ILE A 21 -1.80 -1.18 9.13
N PRO A 22 -3.15 -1.11 9.11
CA PRO A 22 -3.96 -2.31 8.93
C PRO A 22 -3.75 -2.95 7.55
N ALA A 23 -3.56 -2.16 6.48
CA ALA A 23 -3.25 -2.71 5.16
C ALA A 23 -1.93 -3.50 5.15
N MET A 24 -0.89 -2.96 5.78
CA MET A 24 0.40 -3.63 5.93
C MET A 24 0.29 -4.93 6.74
N ALA A 25 -0.41 -4.91 7.87
CA ALA A 25 -0.61 -6.09 8.71
C ALA A 25 -1.39 -7.20 7.98
N GLN A 26 -2.46 -6.81 7.28
CA GLN A 26 -3.28 -7.72 6.50
C GLN A 26 -2.49 -8.36 5.34
N ALA A 27 -1.79 -7.55 4.55
CA ALA A 27 -0.99 -8.04 3.43
C ALA A 27 0.18 -8.94 3.89
N SER A 28 0.83 -8.60 5.01
CA SER A 28 1.87 -9.44 5.60
C SER A 28 1.34 -10.83 5.96
N ARG A 29 0.13 -10.91 6.54
CA ARG A 29 -0.51 -12.19 6.86
C ARG A 29 -0.84 -12.98 5.59
N ARG A 30 -1.35 -12.33 4.55
CA ARG A 30 -1.63 -13.02 3.28
C ARG A 30 -0.38 -13.60 2.61
N LEU A 31 0.73 -12.87 2.67
CA LEU A 31 2.00 -13.38 2.17
C LEU A 31 2.49 -14.58 2.95
N HIS A 32 2.33 -14.59 4.29
CA HIS A 32 2.68 -15.75 5.10
C HIS A 32 1.84 -16.97 4.73
N ASP A 33 0.55 -16.81 4.49
CA ASP A 33 -0.32 -17.90 4.03
C ASP A 33 0.07 -18.41 2.63
N LEU A 34 0.73 -17.60 1.79
CA LEU A 34 1.32 -18.01 0.51
C LEU A 34 2.77 -18.54 0.66
N ASN A 35 3.24 -18.77 1.89
CA ASN A 35 4.62 -19.17 2.21
C ASN A 35 5.70 -18.16 1.75
N MET A 36 5.31 -16.90 1.53
CA MET A 36 6.18 -15.79 1.18
C MET A 36 6.54 -14.95 2.41
N SER A 37 7.58 -14.11 2.29
CA SER A 37 7.99 -13.20 3.36
C SER A 37 7.04 -12.03 3.53
N GLY A 38 6.42 -11.88 4.70
CA GLY A 38 5.56 -10.74 5.03
C GLY A 38 6.29 -9.38 5.02
N LYS A 39 7.63 -9.39 5.08
CA LYS A 39 8.46 -8.18 4.91
C LYS A 39 8.22 -7.49 3.57
N ILE A 40 7.82 -8.22 2.53
CA ILE A 40 7.50 -7.64 1.21
C ILE A 40 6.33 -6.65 1.34
N ALA A 41 5.28 -7.00 2.09
CA ALA A 41 4.16 -6.09 2.35
C ALA A 41 4.60 -4.85 3.11
N ILE A 42 5.48 -4.99 4.11
CA ILE A 42 6.04 -3.87 4.88
C ILE A 42 6.79 -2.91 3.95
N VAL A 43 7.71 -3.43 3.14
CA VAL A 43 8.53 -2.61 2.23
C VAL A 43 7.64 -1.86 1.23
N ILE A 44 6.69 -2.56 0.59
CA ILE A 44 5.80 -1.94 -0.40
C ILE A 44 4.94 -0.84 0.26
N THR A 45 4.25 -1.15 1.37
CA THR A 45 3.31 -0.21 1.99
C THR A 45 4.00 1.01 2.62
N VAL A 46 5.15 0.82 3.27
CA VAL A 46 5.93 1.93 3.84
C VAL A 46 6.50 2.81 2.72
N LEU A 47 7.04 2.22 1.66
CA LEU A 47 7.54 2.96 0.50
C LEU A 47 6.41 3.77 -0.16
N SER A 48 5.22 3.16 -0.34
CA SER A 48 4.02 3.86 -0.83
C SER A 48 3.66 5.07 0.02
N ALA A 49 3.63 4.90 1.35
CA ALA A 49 3.25 5.97 2.27
C ALA A 49 4.26 7.14 2.26
N ILE A 50 5.55 6.83 2.22
CA ILE A 50 6.61 7.85 2.16
C ILE A 50 6.54 8.62 0.84
N LEU A 51 6.38 7.92 -0.29
CA LEU A 51 6.27 8.56 -1.61
C LEU A 51 5.00 9.41 -1.72
N ASP A 52 3.86 8.91 -1.25
CA ASP A 52 2.61 9.67 -1.21
C ASP A 52 2.77 10.96 -0.37
N PHE A 53 3.44 10.87 0.78
CA PHE A 53 3.76 12.02 1.62
C PHE A 53 4.63 13.04 0.87
N ILE A 54 5.74 12.60 0.26
CA ILE A 54 6.66 13.49 -0.48
C ILE A 54 5.93 14.15 -1.65
N THR A 55 5.25 13.36 -2.49
CA THR A 55 4.58 13.85 -3.70
C THR A 55 3.49 14.87 -3.35
N LYS A 56 2.65 14.60 -2.35
CA LYS A 56 1.61 15.56 -1.90
C LYS A 56 2.20 16.85 -1.35
N ARG A 57 3.36 16.81 -0.67
CA ARG A 57 4.04 18.02 -0.18
C ARG A 57 4.71 18.81 -1.30
N MET A 58 5.23 18.15 -2.33
CA MET A 58 5.94 18.81 -3.43
C MET A 58 5.01 19.38 -4.50
N THR A 59 3.89 18.70 -4.80
CA THR A 59 3.01 19.06 -5.94
C THR A 59 1.64 19.60 -5.53
N GLY A 60 1.25 19.51 -4.26
CA GLY A 60 0.03 20.12 -3.71
C GLY A 60 -1.28 19.41 -4.10
N THR A 61 -1.35 18.84 -5.31
CA THR A 61 -2.40 17.97 -5.88
C THR A 61 -1.90 17.49 -7.24
N PHE A 62 -2.52 16.46 -7.85
CA PHE A 62 -2.25 16.07 -9.24
C PHE A 62 -2.60 17.23 -10.20
N PRO A 63 -1.59 17.89 -10.79
CA PRO A 63 -1.47 17.86 -12.23
C PRO A 63 -0.04 17.47 -12.61
N VAL A 64 0.06 16.39 -13.38
CA VAL A 64 1.36 15.84 -13.78
C VAL A 64 1.81 16.52 -15.06
N ASN A 65 2.76 17.46 -14.97
CA ASN A 65 3.52 17.90 -16.14
C ASN A 65 4.60 16.86 -16.43
N LEU A 66 4.85 16.58 -17.72
CA LEU A 66 5.87 15.63 -18.20
C LEU A 66 7.24 16.32 -18.30
N ASP A 67 7.66 16.99 -17.23
CA ASP A 67 8.94 17.68 -17.16
C ASP A 67 10.04 16.72 -16.66
N THR A 68 11.30 17.01 -17.01
CA THR A 68 12.45 16.17 -16.64
C THR A 68 12.62 16.00 -15.12
N THR A 69 12.10 16.94 -14.32
CA THR A 69 12.13 16.90 -12.85
C THR A 69 11.03 16.02 -12.25
N SER A 70 9.83 15.97 -12.84
CA SER A 70 8.70 15.19 -12.34
C SER A 70 8.70 13.75 -12.82
N LEU A 71 9.27 13.48 -14.01
CA LEU A 71 9.39 12.15 -14.61
C LEU A 71 9.89 11.05 -13.64
N PRO A 72 11.01 11.20 -12.91
CA PRO A 72 11.48 10.16 -11.99
C PRO A 72 10.49 9.87 -10.85
N ILE A 73 9.82 10.90 -10.33
CA ILE A 73 8.82 10.75 -9.26
C ILE A 73 7.62 9.97 -9.76
N ILE A 74 7.18 10.23 -10.99
CA ILE A 74 6.07 9.51 -11.64
C ILE A 74 6.43 8.03 -11.82
N LEU A 75 7.62 7.73 -12.34
CA LEU A 75 8.06 6.36 -12.56
C LEU A 75 8.11 5.56 -11.25
N ILE A 76 8.67 6.15 -10.20
CA ILE A 76 8.72 5.53 -8.87
C ILE A 76 7.31 5.34 -8.30
N THR A 77 6.42 6.33 -8.47
CA THR A 77 5.02 6.22 -8.03
C THR A 77 4.28 5.10 -8.75
N ILE A 78 4.48 4.95 -10.07
CA ILE A 78 3.90 3.86 -10.86
C ILE A 78 4.43 2.50 -10.37
N PHE A 79 5.75 2.38 -10.19
CA PHE A 79 6.38 1.14 -9.69
C PHE A 79 5.78 0.72 -8.34
N THR A 80 5.66 1.68 -7.42
CA THR A 80 5.06 1.43 -6.11
C THR A 80 3.55 1.14 -6.19
N GLY A 81 2.84 1.77 -7.14
CA GLY A 81 1.45 1.45 -7.46
C GLY A 81 1.26 0.02 -7.97
N ILE A 82 2.18 -0.49 -8.80
CA ILE A 82 2.20 -1.90 -9.23
C ILE A 82 2.41 -2.83 -8.03
N GLY A 83 3.28 -2.46 -7.10
CA GLY A 83 3.44 -3.20 -5.84
C GLY A 83 2.15 -3.25 -5.00
N GLY A 84 1.42 -2.13 -4.93
CA GLY A 84 0.10 -2.08 -4.31
C GLY A 84 -0.92 -2.99 -5.01
N LEU A 85 -0.94 -3.00 -6.35
CA LEU A 85 -1.79 -3.89 -7.14
C LEU A 85 -1.43 -5.36 -6.91
N PHE A 86 -0.15 -5.69 -6.82
CA PHE A 86 0.31 -7.04 -6.46
C PHE A 86 -0.24 -7.45 -5.08
N LEU A 87 -0.10 -6.59 -4.06
CA LEU A 87 -0.66 -6.84 -2.72
C LEU A 87 -2.19 -6.93 -2.72
N PHE A 88 -2.86 -6.23 -3.63
CA PHE A 88 -4.30 -6.35 -3.80
C PHE A 88 -4.68 -7.70 -4.41
N ILE A 89 -3.99 -8.17 -5.44
CA ILE A 89 -4.27 -9.44 -6.12
C ILE A 89 -4.09 -10.63 -5.17
N ILE A 90 -3.03 -10.66 -4.35
CA ILE A 90 -2.80 -11.76 -3.40
C ILE A 90 -3.92 -11.94 -2.37
N ASN A 91 -4.77 -10.93 -2.16
CA ASN A 91 -5.93 -11.05 -1.28
C ASN A 91 -7.00 -11.97 -1.84
N PHE A 92 -7.02 -12.19 -3.15
CA PHE A 92 -7.97 -13.05 -3.84
C PHE A 92 -7.40 -14.43 -4.19
N ILE A 93 -6.10 -14.64 -3.97
CA ILE A 93 -5.44 -15.93 -4.24
C ILE A 93 -5.58 -16.84 -3.01
N ASN A 94 -5.83 -18.12 -3.26
CA ASN A 94 -5.85 -19.13 -2.19
C ASN A 94 -4.46 -19.29 -1.57
N GLY A 95 -4.41 -19.31 -0.24
CA GLY A 95 -3.21 -19.66 0.52
C GLY A 95 -2.76 -21.09 0.25
N ASN A 96 -1.49 -21.38 0.55
CA ASN A 96 -0.95 -22.73 0.48
C ASN A 96 -1.58 -23.59 1.59
N GLU A 97 -1.95 -24.83 1.27
CA GLU A 97 -2.56 -25.73 2.24
C GLU A 97 -1.54 -26.33 3.22
N GLY A 98 -1.98 -26.55 4.46
CA GLY A 98 -1.17 -27.16 5.50
C GLY A 98 -0.27 -26.17 6.24
N ASP A 99 0.41 -26.70 7.26
CA ASP A 99 1.26 -25.91 8.13
C ASP A 99 2.46 -25.35 7.34
N ASN A 100 2.88 -24.13 7.69
CA ASN A 100 4.05 -23.50 7.10
C ASN A 100 4.99 -22.95 8.20
N LYS A 101 6.14 -22.41 7.79
CA LYS A 101 7.14 -21.82 8.72
C LYS A 101 6.63 -20.62 9.53
N TYR A 102 5.46 -20.09 9.20
CA TYR A 102 4.81 -18.96 9.88
C TYR A 102 3.70 -19.41 10.84
N GLY A 103 3.24 -20.66 10.79
CA GLY A 103 2.24 -21.20 11.71
C GLY A 103 1.42 -22.36 11.14
N LYS A 104 0.45 -22.81 11.95
CA LYS A 104 -0.50 -23.85 11.58
C LYS A 104 -1.56 -23.33 10.61
N ASP A 105 -2.09 -24.23 9.77
CA ASP A 105 -3.19 -23.91 8.84
C ASP A 105 -4.49 -23.62 9.62
N PRO A 106 -5.02 -22.38 9.58
CA PRO A 106 -6.25 -22.03 10.29
C PRO A 106 -7.50 -22.71 9.73
N LYS A 107 -7.44 -23.36 8.56
CA LYS A 107 -8.55 -24.12 7.98
C LYS A 107 -8.57 -25.59 8.40
N ARG A 108 -7.50 -26.08 9.03
CA ARG A 108 -7.33 -27.49 9.44
C ARG A 108 -7.27 -27.68 10.97
N VAL A 109 -7.53 -26.61 11.73
CA VAL A 109 -7.65 -26.62 13.20
C VAL A 109 -9.07 -26.86 13.67
#